data_AF-A0A0D0HPB6-F1
#
_entry.id   AF-A0A0D0HPB6-F1
#
_cell.length_a   1.000
_cell.length_b   1.000
_cell.length_c   1.000
_cell.angle_alpha   90.00
_cell.angle_beta   90.00
_cell.angle_gamma   90.00
#
_symmetry.space_group_name_H-M   'P 1'
#
loop_
_entity.id
_entity.type
_entity.pdbx_description
1 polymer ?
#
loop_
_entity_poly.entity_id
_entity_poly.type
_entity_poly.pdbx_seq_one_letter_code
_entity_poly.pdbx_strand_id
1 'polypeptide(L)'
;MQVTLLINGQEKTFTVPFVKARMFRRALELRKKYDFNNIDVEALDSIIAFIVELFNGQFTVDEFYDGIAADHLIPTISDCMNKVIGVAKTSDPNV
;
A
#
# COMPACT_ATOMS: atom_id res chain seq x y z
N MET A 1 -4.43 4.79 -8.55
CA MET A 1 -3.77 5.00 -7.23
C MET A 1 -2.38 5.56 -7.46
N GLN A 2 -1.86 6.36 -6.53
CA GLN A 2 -0.49 6.87 -6.61
C GLN A 2 0.17 6.95 -5.23
N VAL A 3 1.50 6.94 -5.21
CA VAL A 3 2.36 7.18 -4.05
C VAL A 3 3.50 8.08 -4.52
N THR A 4 3.87 9.06 -3.70
CA THR A 4 5.02 9.94 -3.95
C THR A 4 6.11 9.62 -2.93
N LEU A 5 7.33 9.37 -3.41
CA LEU A 5 8.50 9.06 -2.60
C LEU A 5 9.63 10.03 -2.92
N LEU A 6 10.45 10.38 -1.92
CA LEU A 6 11.68 11.13 -2.07
C LEU A 6 12.83 10.16 -2.40
N ILE A 7 13.23 10.08 -3.66
CA ILE A 7 14.32 9.18 -4.09
C ILE A 7 15.47 10.04 -4.61
N ASN A 8 16.66 9.87 -4.03
CA ASN A 8 17.86 10.66 -4.34
C ASN A 8 17.62 12.18 -4.22
N GLY A 9 16.84 12.60 -3.22
CA GLY A 9 16.52 14.01 -2.97
C GLY A 9 15.52 14.63 -3.96
N GLN A 10 14.85 13.81 -4.78
CA GLN A 10 13.81 14.25 -5.70
C GLN A 10 12.51 13.51 -5.47
N GLU A 11 11.39 14.24 -5.48
CA GLU A 11 10.07 13.64 -5.41
C GLU A 11 9.77 12.88 -6.71
N LYS A 12 9.44 11.60 -6.58
CA LYS A 12 9.00 10.73 -7.67
C LYS A 12 7.61 10.21 -7.35
N THR A 13 6.69 10.40 -8.28
CA THR A 13 5.31 9.90 -8.17
C THR A 13 5.16 8.62 -8.97
N PHE A 14 4.77 7.55 -8.30
CA PHE A 14 4.48 6.25 -8.90
C PHE A 14 2.98 6.07 -9.00
N THR A 15 2.52 5.41 -10.05
CA THR A 15 1.09 5.24 -10.30
C THR A 15 0.72 3.80 -10.64
N VAL A 16 -0.49 3.41 -10.24
CA VAL A 16 -1.13 2.14 -10.60
C VAL A 16 -2.50 2.48 -11.19
N PRO A 17 -2.68 2.37 -12.52
CA PRO A 17 -3.94 2.68 -13.17
C PRO A 17 -5.00 1.59 -12.96
N PHE A 18 -4.56 0.34 -12.77
CA PHE A 18 -5.46 -0.81 -12.62
C PHE A 18 -4.97 -1.72 -11.49
N VAL A 19 -5.80 -1.90 -10.46
CA VAL A 19 -5.53 -2.81 -9.35
C VAL A 19 -5.98 -4.21 -9.74
N LYS A 20 -5.02 -5.13 -9.89
CA LYS A 20 -5.30 -6.54 -10.23
C LYS A 20 -6.11 -7.20 -9.10
N ALA A 21 -7.09 -8.04 -9.43
CA ALA A 21 -7.88 -8.78 -8.44
C ALA A 21 -7.02 -9.65 -7.48
N ARG A 22 -5.84 -10.11 -7.92
CA ARG A 22 -4.87 -10.78 -7.05
C ARG A 22 -4.43 -9.90 -5.88
N MET A 23 -4.30 -8.60 -6.06
CA MET A 23 -3.92 -7.66 -5.00
C MET A 23 -5.02 -7.58 -3.94
N PHE A 24 -6.29 -7.62 -4.35
CA PHE A 24 -7.40 -7.70 -3.42
C PHE A 24 -7.34 -8.96 -2.55
N ARG A 25 -7.16 -10.14 -3.17
CA ARG A 25 -6.97 -11.40 -2.43
C ARG A 25 -5.84 -11.30 -1.40
N ARG A 26 -4.69 -10.75 -1.82
CA ARG A 26 -3.52 -10.59 -0.94
C ARG A 26 -3.76 -9.60 0.19
N ALA A 27 -4.47 -8.50 -0.08
CA ALA A 27 -4.84 -7.54 0.95
C ALA A 27 -5.75 -8.17 2.02
N LEU A 28 -6.69 -9.04 1.62
CA LEU A 28 -7.51 -9.81 2.57
C LEU A 28 -6.69 -10.78 3.41
N GLU A 29 -5.71 -11.44 2.80
CA GLU A 29 -4.79 -12.35 3.50
C GLU A 29 -3.96 -11.61 4.55
N LEU A 30 -3.36 -10.46 4.20
CA LEU A 30 -2.62 -9.62 5.13
C LEU A 30 -3.49 -9.11 6.27
N ARG A 31 -4.70 -8.64 5.97
CA ARG A 31 -5.67 -8.17 6.97
C ARG A 31 -6.10 -9.28 7.94
N LYS A 32 -6.11 -10.53 7.50
CA LYS A 32 -6.38 -11.68 8.37
C LYS A 32 -5.17 -12.07 9.22
N LYS A 33 -3.96 -11.92 8.66
CA LYS A 33 -2.70 -12.30 9.31
C LYS A 33 -2.25 -11.28 10.37
N TYR A 34 -2.43 -9.99 10.11
CA TYR A 34 -1.88 -8.91 10.92
C TYR A 34 -2.97 -8.01 11.52
N ASP A 35 -2.73 -7.50 12.72
CA ASP A 35 -3.56 -6.46 13.32
C ASP A 35 -3.09 -5.07 12.88
N PHE A 36 -3.88 -4.42 12.05
CA PHE A 36 -3.57 -3.09 11.52
C PHE A 36 -3.72 -1.98 12.58
N ASN A 37 -4.28 -2.29 13.76
CA ASN A 37 -4.32 -1.35 14.89
C ASN A 37 -3.07 -1.45 15.78
N ASN A 38 -2.30 -2.53 15.66
CA ASN A 38 -1.08 -2.76 16.42
C ASN A 38 -0.01 -3.38 15.50
N ILE A 39 0.54 -2.54 14.63
CA ILE A 39 1.51 -2.95 13.61
C ILE A 39 2.87 -3.14 14.29
N ASP A 40 3.34 -4.38 14.31
CA ASP A 40 4.73 -4.71 14.63
C ASP A 40 5.63 -4.64 13.38
N VAL A 41 6.93 -4.86 13.58
CA VAL A 41 7.93 -4.76 12.50
C VAL A 41 7.67 -5.79 11.39
N GLU A 42 7.29 -7.03 11.73
CA GLU A 42 7.02 -8.07 10.73
C GLU A 42 5.78 -7.74 9.88
N ALA A 43 4.73 -7.24 10.53
CA ALA A 43 3.53 -6.77 9.87
C ALA A 43 3.85 -5.62 8.92
N LEU A 44 4.62 -4.64 9.39
CA LEU A 44 5.01 -3.48 8.60
C LEU A 44 5.78 -3.88 7.34
N ASP A 45 6.81 -4.72 7.49
CA ASP A 45 7.62 -5.24 6.37
C ASP A 45 6.76 -5.98 5.34
N SER A 46 5.84 -6.82 5.83
CA SER A 46 4.95 -7.60 4.96
C SER A 46 3.95 -6.73 4.19
N ILE A 47 3.46 -5.66 4.82
CA ILE A 47 2.56 -4.71 4.18
C ILE A 47 3.30 -3.87 3.14
N ILE A 48 4.52 -3.42 3.44
CA ILE A 48 5.33 -2.64 2.48
C ILE A 48 5.75 -3.50 1.29
N ALA A 49 6.15 -4.75 1.52
CA ALA A 49 6.42 -5.69 0.44
C ALA A 49 5.19 -5.87 -0.48
N PHE A 50 3.99 -5.89 0.09
CA PHE A 50 2.75 -5.89 -0.70
C PHE A 50 2.52 -4.58 -1.47
N ILE A 51 2.84 -3.42 -0.90
CA ILE A 51 2.75 -2.13 -1.60
C ILE A 51 3.71 -2.11 -2.79
N VAL A 52 4.95 -2.56 -2.62
CA VAL A 52 5.92 -2.68 -3.73
C VAL A 52 5.34 -3.54 -4.86
N GLU A 53 4.74 -4.68 -4.54
CA GLU A 53 4.09 -5.54 -5.53
C GLU A 53 2.85 -4.92 -6.17
N LEU A 54 2.04 -4.21 -5.39
CA LEU A 54 0.88 -3.47 -5.89
C LEU A 54 1.29 -2.46 -6.97
N PHE A 55 2.44 -1.83 -6.78
CA PHE A 55 3.05 -0.91 -7.74
C PHE A 55 3.87 -1.61 -8.85
N ASN A 56 3.76 -2.94 -8.97
CA ASN A 56 4.51 -3.76 -9.93
C ASN A 56 6.04 -3.59 -9.83
N GLY A 57 6.57 -3.35 -8.62
CA GLY A 57 8.01 -3.21 -8.39
C GLY A 57 8.63 -1.95 -8.98
N GLN A 58 7.86 -0.87 -9.14
CA GLN A 58 8.37 0.43 -9.59
C GLN A 58 9.38 1.07 -8.63
N PHE A 59 9.41 0.61 -7.37
CA PHE A 59 10.35 0.97 -6.32
C PHE A 59 10.59 -0.25 -5.42
N THR A 60 11.66 -0.25 -4.63
CA THR A 60 11.98 -1.31 -3.66
C THR A 60 11.40 -1.04 -2.28
N VAL A 61 11.49 -2.03 -1.37
CA VAL A 61 11.11 -1.85 0.05
C VAL A 61 11.97 -0.78 0.70
N ASP A 62 13.27 -0.80 0.44
CA ASP A 62 14.21 0.20 0.97
C ASP A 62 13.90 1.60 0.43
N GLU A 63 13.64 1.73 -0.88
CA GLU A 63 13.24 3.01 -1.47
C GLU A 63 11.90 3.54 -0.93
N PHE A 64 11.00 2.64 -0.52
CA PHE A 64 9.77 3.04 0.14
C PHE A 64 10.05 3.56 1.56
N TYR A 65 10.83 2.84 2.36
CA TYR A 65 11.18 3.25 3.72
C TYR A 65 11.98 4.55 3.76
N ASP A 66 13.00 4.68 2.93
CA ASP A 66 13.86 5.87 2.86
C ASP A 66 13.16 7.05 2.19
N GLY A 67 12.22 6.76 1.29
CA GLY A 67 11.53 7.77 0.48
C GLY A 67 10.24 8.30 1.08
N ILE A 68 9.73 7.74 2.17
CA ILE A 68 8.52 8.20 2.83
C ILE A 68 8.81 8.92 4.14
N ALA A 69 8.16 10.05 4.36
CA ALA A 69 8.25 10.72 5.66
C ALA A 69 7.60 9.86 6.75
N ALA A 70 8.21 9.79 7.93
CA ALA A 70 7.78 8.91 9.01
C ALA A 70 6.34 9.17 9.47
N ASP A 71 5.90 10.43 9.46
CA ASP A 71 4.52 10.86 9.76
C ASP A 71 3.52 10.49 8.65
N HIS A 72 3.99 10.24 7.43
CA HIS A 72 3.18 9.84 6.27
C HIS A 72 3.13 8.33 6.03
N LEU A 73 3.95 7.54 6.74
CA LEU A 73 4.06 6.09 6.56
C LEU A 73 2.72 5.37 6.77
N ILE A 74 2.15 5.45 7.97
CA ILE A 74 0.91 4.77 8.33
C ILE A 74 -0.31 5.28 7.52
N PRO A 75 -0.47 6.60 7.29
CA PRO A 75 -1.50 7.11 6.39
C PRO A 75 -1.40 6.54 4.98
N THR A 76 -0.21 6.50 4.40
CA THR A 76 0.00 6.00 3.02
C THR A 76 -0.31 4.51 2.90
N ILE A 77 0.13 3.72 3.88
CA ILE A 77 -0.18 2.29 3.97
C ILE A 77 -1.70 2.08 4.05
N SER A 78 -2.35 2.79 4.97
CA SER A 78 -3.80 2.70 5.19
C SER A 78 -4.58 3.07 3.93
N ASP A 79 -4.17 4.12 3.25
CA ASP A 79 -4.74 4.57 1.98
C ASP A 79 -4.63 3.51 0.88
N CYS A 80 -3.46 2.89 0.73
CA CYS A 80 -3.24 1.83 -0.26
C CYS A 80 -4.14 0.63 0.02
N MET A 81 -4.17 0.16 1.27
CA MET A 81 -4.99 -0.97 1.70
C MET A 81 -6.49 -0.70 1.53
N ASN A 82 -6.95 0.48 1.94
CA ASN A 82 -8.35 0.87 1.81
C ASN A 82 -8.76 1.03 0.35
N LYS A 83 -7.90 1.55 -0.53
CA LYS A 83 -8.20 1.61 -1.96
C LYS A 83 -8.25 0.23 -2.58
N VAL A 84 -7.36 -0.69 -2.20
CA VAL A 84 -7.42 -2.08 -2.69
C VAL A 84 -8.68 -2.79 -2.23
N ILE A 85 -8.99 -2.76 -0.93
CA ILE A 85 -10.14 -3.48 -0.35
C ILE A 85 -11.46 -2.77 -0.67
N GLY A 86 -11.46 -1.44 -0.71
CA GLY A 86 -12.62 -0.59 -0.95
C GLY A 86 -13.16 -0.66 -2.39
N VAL A 87 -12.35 -1.10 -3.35
CA VAL A 87 -12.81 -1.36 -4.74
C VAL A 87 -13.99 -2.36 -4.77
N ALA A 88 -14.11 -3.26 -3.79
CA ALA A 88 -15.25 -4.17 -3.70
C ALA A 88 -16.52 -3.54 -3.12
N LYS A 89 -16.42 -2.40 -2.41
CA LYS A 89 -17.57 -1.70 -1.80
C LYS A 89 -18.26 -0.73 -2.75
N THR A 90 -17.59 -0.25 -3.78
CA THR A 90 -18.17 0.72 -4.76
C THR A 90 -19.10 0.07 -5.79
N SER A 91 -19.35 -1.24 -5.69
CA SER A 91 -20.35 -1.96 -6.47
C SER A 91 -21.69 -2.14 -5.76
N ASP A 92 -21.93 -1.43 -4.65
CA ASP A 92 -23.27 -1.29 -4.07
C ASP A 92 -23.96 -0.02 -4.61
N PRO A 93 -24.94 -0.12 -5.53
CA PRO A 93 -25.66 1.03 -6.06
C PRO A 93 -26.72 1.61 -5.09
N ASN A 94 -26.79 1.17 -3.82
CA ASN A 94 -27.84 1.59 -2.88
C ASN A 94 -27.30 2.12 -1.52
N VAL A 95 -26.33 3.03 -1.53
CA VAL A 95 -26.12 3.99 -0.43
C VAL A 95 -26.25 5.41 -0.95
#